data_AF-A0A2P4UD39-F1
#
_entry.id   AF-A0A2P4UD39-F1
#
_cell.length_a   1.000
_cell.length_b   1.000
_cell.length_c   1.000
_cell.angle_alpha   90.00
_cell.angle_beta   90.00
_cell.angle_gamma   90.00
#
_symmetry.space_group_name_H-M   'P 1'
#
loop_
_entity.id
_entity.type
_entity.pdbx_description
1 polymer ?
#
loop_
_entity_poly.entity_id
_entity_poly.type
_entity_poly.pdbx_seq_one_letter_code
_entity_poly.pdbx_strand_id
1 'polypeptide(L)'
;MNDLDELKRLVTGHTVVTEPDTGDVLARIVADAGDEPGSWPHEWIRAGEEHDAAGEPLAALQCYLRGRFPFVDGPGRKRAQARAVEAFDRWRRDRGIEPEAVAVDGVDVRVWTTGLSREAPRPLLVVVGGLQSPKELWAPILPRVADLGLAGVVAELPGVGENPLRYDWETPHRQFSAILDAFADRARTAETYLLASGFAGHAAILAALRDPRIRGVVGNGPPVDTFFTDPVWQAGLPRSTRDTLAHLTRVPAEEVFEHLRDWPLGEDDLRSLTVPLAMVTARRDEIVPPFDFDRIRCATPELRLVEQDDVHGTPSRLAEVRAWSLREVLRMWPGADPADRARLEAEWTAVR
;
A
#
# COMPACT_ATOMS: atom_id res chain seq x y z
N MET A 1 22.31 -6.35 -2.33
CA MET A 1 22.28 -6.18 -3.79
C MET A 1 21.19 -7.09 -4.31
N ASN A 2 20.19 -6.48 -4.93
CA ASN A 2 19.01 -7.17 -5.45
C ASN A 2 19.36 -7.89 -6.76
N ASP A 3 18.49 -8.81 -7.17
CA ASP A 3 18.55 -9.41 -8.50
C ASP A 3 18.00 -8.40 -9.54
N LEU A 4 18.89 -7.87 -10.39
CA LEU A 4 18.51 -6.85 -11.37
C LEU A 4 17.48 -7.36 -12.39
N ASP A 5 17.57 -8.61 -12.81
CA ASP A 5 16.62 -9.17 -13.78
C ASP A 5 15.24 -9.34 -13.14
N GLU A 6 15.20 -9.71 -11.85
CA GLU A 6 13.97 -9.72 -11.06
C GLU A 6 13.36 -8.31 -10.96
N LEU A 7 14.15 -7.28 -10.63
CA LEU A 7 13.66 -5.90 -10.55
C LEU A 7 13.08 -5.42 -11.89
N LYS A 8 13.74 -5.73 -13.01
CA LYS A 8 13.27 -5.39 -14.37
C LYS A 8 11.94 -6.08 -14.70
N ARG A 9 11.78 -7.37 -14.33
CA ARG A 9 10.52 -8.10 -14.49
C ARG A 9 9.41 -7.51 -13.64
N LEU A 10 9.70 -7.19 -12.38
CA LEU A 10 8.70 -6.62 -11.46
C LEU A 10 8.21 -5.26 -11.95
N VAL A 11 9.10 -4.34 -12.33
CA VAL A 11 8.67 -3.03 -12.85
C VAL A 11 7.87 -3.19 -14.14
N THR A 12 8.30 -4.02 -15.08
CA THR A 12 7.56 -4.26 -16.33
C THR A 12 6.19 -4.91 -16.08
N GLY A 13 6.11 -5.84 -15.12
CA GLY A 13 4.86 -6.51 -14.75
C GLY A 13 3.88 -5.63 -14.00
N HIS A 14 4.39 -4.60 -13.30
CA HIS A 14 3.60 -3.69 -12.48
C HIS A 14 3.39 -2.30 -13.12
N THR A 15 3.87 -2.07 -14.35
CA THR A 15 3.64 -0.81 -15.07
C THR A 15 2.23 -0.74 -15.67
N VAL A 16 1.57 0.40 -15.49
CA VAL A 16 0.28 0.72 -16.12
C VAL A 16 0.52 1.22 -17.55
N VAL A 17 -0.41 0.95 -18.47
CA VAL A 17 -0.35 1.28 -19.91
C VAL A 17 -0.16 2.78 -20.21
N THR A 18 -0.32 3.68 -19.24
CA THR A 18 -0.17 5.14 -19.40
C THR A 18 1.15 5.70 -18.86
N GLU A 19 2.16 4.86 -18.69
CA GLU A 19 3.41 5.24 -18.02
C GLU A 19 4.54 5.61 -18.99
N PRO A 20 5.55 6.37 -18.54
CA PRO A 20 6.70 6.75 -19.35
C PRO A 20 7.42 5.54 -19.96
N ASP A 21 8.12 5.76 -21.08
CA ASP A 21 8.81 4.71 -21.83
C ASP A 21 9.84 3.98 -20.96
N THR A 22 9.34 2.94 -20.30
CA THR A 22 10.06 2.16 -19.32
C THR A 22 11.10 1.29 -20.01
N GLY A 23 10.88 0.91 -21.28
CA GLY A 23 11.80 0.10 -22.05
C GLY A 23 13.16 0.78 -22.23
N ASP A 24 13.14 2.05 -22.62
CA ASP A 24 14.35 2.85 -22.85
C ASP A 24 15.16 3.06 -21.56
N VAL A 25 14.50 3.31 -20.43
CA VAL A 25 15.17 3.43 -19.13
C VAL A 25 15.81 2.10 -18.73
N LEU A 26 15.05 1.00 -18.83
CA LEU A 26 15.53 -0.34 -18.45
C LEU A 26 16.70 -0.82 -19.32
N ALA A 27 16.77 -0.40 -20.58
CA ALA A 27 17.87 -0.74 -21.49
C ALA A 27 19.21 -0.10 -21.06
N ARG A 28 19.18 1.05 -20.38
CA ARG A 28 20.40 1.73 -19.88
C ARG A 28 20.89 1.18 -18.54
N ILE A 29 20.02 0.51 -17.78
CA ILE A 29 20.38 0.00 -16.46
C ILE A 29 21.18 -1.30 -16.58
N VAL A 30 22.42 -1.27 -16.09
CA VAL A 30 23.36 -2.40 -16.07
C VAL A 30 23.77 -2.81 -14.65
N ALA A 31 23.42 -2.02 -13.62
CA ALA A 31 23.71 -2.32 -12.22
C ALA A 31 22.52 -2.00 -11.30
N ASP A 32 22.28 -2.84 -10.28
CA ASP A 32 21.24 -2.64 -9.26
C ASP A 32 21.56 -1.48 -8.30
N ALA A 33 22.81 -1.40 -7.86
CA ALA A 33 23.23 -0.50 -6.80
C ALA A 33 24.14 0.61 -7.33
N GLY A 34 24.32 1.65 -6.52
CA GLY A 34 25.20 2.77 -6.80
C GLY A 34 24.43 4.05 -7.03
N ASP A 35 25.14 5.01 -7.61
CA ASP A 35 24.60 6.34 -7.88
C ASP A 35 25.10 6.98 -9.19
N GLU A 36 25.85 6.17 -9.93
CA GLU A 36 26.52 6.55 -11.17
C GLU A 36 25.67 6.18 -12.39
N PRO A 37 25.95 6.76 -13.57
CA PRO A 37 25.31 6.36 -14.82
C PRO A 37 25.25 4.84 -15.03
N GLY A 38 24.11 4.34 -15.49
CA GLY A 38 23.85 2.90 -15.66
C GLY A 38 23.44 2.15 -14.39
N SER A 39 23.48 2.77 -13.21
CA SER A 39 22.85 2.20 -12.00
C SER A 39 21.34 2.43 -12.01
N TRP A 40 20.59 1.50 -11.41
CA TRP A 40 19.14 1.53 -11.29
C TRP A 40 18.60 2.87 -10.76
N PRO A 41 19.00 3.34 -9.55
CA PRO A 41 18.48 4.61 -9.04
C PRO A 41 18.86 5.78 -9.94
N HIS A 42 20.07 5.80 -10.51
CA HIS A 42 20.52 6.90 -11.36
C HIS A 42 19.65 7.06 -12.61
N GLU A 43 19.44 6.00 -13.38
CA GLU A 43 18.68 6.08 -14.64
C GLU A 43 17.22 6.44 -14.41
N TRP A 44 16.63 5.94 -13.32
CA TRP A 44 15.27 6.31 -12.93
C TRP A 44 15.16 7.76 -12.45
N ILE A 45 16.14 8.25 -11.71
CA ILE A 45 16.19 9.67 -11.32
C ILE A 45 16.34 10.55 -12.56
N ARG A 46 17.23 10.19 -13.48
CA ARG A 46 17.44 10.92 -14.74
C ARG A 46 16.13 11.03 -15.55
N ALA A 47 15.39 9.93 -15.67
CA ALA A 47 14.08 9.93 -16.31
C ALA A 47 13.05 10.78 -15.56
N GLY A 48 13.06 10.76 -14.22
CA GLY A 48 12.18 11.62 -13.42
C GLY A 48 12.50 13.11 -13.58
N GLU A 49 13.77 13.46 -13.71
CA GLU A 49 14.22 14.85 -13.93
C GLU A 49 13.77 15.40 -15.30
N GLU A 50 13.70 14.54 -16.32
CA GLU A 50 13.13 14.89 -17.63
C GLU A 50 11.64 15.26 -17.53
N HIS A 51 10.85 14.46 -16.79
CA HIS A 51 9.43 14.78 -16.54
C HIS A 51 9.23 16.01 -15.66
N ASP A 52 10.08 16.20 -14.65
CA ASP A 52 10.04 17.41 -13.82
C ASP A 52 10.31 18.67 -14.67
N ALA A 53 11.29 18.61 -15.57
CA ALA A 53 11.59 19.70 -16.50
C ALA A 53 10.43 19.97 -17.48
N ALA A 54 9.65 18.94 -17.83
CA ALA A 54 8.45 19.05 -18.64
C ALA A 54 7.20 19.52 -17.85
N GLY A 55 7.29 19.69 -16.52
CA GLY A 55 6.16 20.10 -15.69
C GLY A 55 5.17 18.97 -15.39
N GLU A 56 5.62 17.72 -15.39
CA GLU A 56 4.82 16.51 -15.22
C GLU A 56 5.13 15.80 -13.88
N PRO A 57 4.77 16.39 -12.73
CA PRO A 57 5.27 15.93 -11.43
C PRO A 57 4.78 14.53 -11.03
N LEU A 58 3.62 14.06 -11.53
CA LEU A 58 3.19 12.67 -11.30
C LEU A 58 3.99 11.67 -12.11
N ALA A 59 4.36 12.00 -13.36
CA ALA A 59 5.22 11.13 -14.16
C ALA A 59 6.63 11.07 -13.55
N ALA A 60 7.16 12.22 -13.12
CA ALA A 60 8.41 12.30 -12.38
C ALA A 60 8.37 11.46 -11.10
N LEU A 61 7.30 11.60 -10.30
CA LEU A 61 7.06 10.79 -9.11
C LEU A 61 7.15 9.29 -9.43
N GLN A 62 6.48 8.80 -10.48
CA GLN A 62 6.54 7.37 -10.82
C GLN A 62 7.97 6.91 -11.13
N CYS A 63 8.75 7.70 -11.87
CA CYS A 63 10.16 7.40 -12.11
C CYS A 63 10.97 7.35 -10.82
N TYR A 64 10.80 8.32 -9.91
CA TYR A 64 11.50 8.32 -8.63
C TYR A 64 11.09 7.17 -7.71
N LEU A 65 9.81 6.79 -7.70
CA LEU A 65 9.31 5.62 -6.97
C LEU A 65 9.96 4.33 -7.48
N ARG A 66 10.14 4.18 -8.80
CA ARG A 66 10.92 3.07 -9.38
C ARG A 66 12.39 3.16 -8.98
N GLY A 67 13.00 4.34 -9.00
CA GLY A 67 14.40 4.53 -8.63
C GLY A 67 14.73 4.11 -7.21
N ARG A 68 13.79 4.25 -6.26
CA ARG A 68 13.97 3.80 -4.88
C ARG A 68 13.57 2.35 -4.62
N PHE A 69 12.88 1.71 -5.55
CA PHE A 69 12.39 0.33 -5.41
C PHE A 69 13.57 -0.67 -5.27
N PRO A 70 13.45 -1.74 -4.47
CA PRO A 70 12.28 -2.12 -3.65
C PRO A 70 12.21 -1.42 -2.28
N PHE A 71 13.35 -1.07 -1.70
CA PHE A 71 13.51 -0.31 -0.46
C PHE A 71 14.83 0.46 -0.48
N VAL A 72 15.02 1.42 0.44
CA VAL A 72 16.21 2.28 0.46
C VAL A 72 17.38 1.55 1.12
N ASP A 73 18.32 1.06 0.30
CA ASP A 73 19.51 0.32 0.74
C ASP A 73 20.85 1.05 0.48
N GLY A 74 20.79 2.29 -0.03
CA GLY A 74 21.98 3.05 -0.40
C GLY A 74 21.70 4.50 -0.82
N PRO A 75 22.75 5.29 -1.11
CA PRO A 75 22.63 6.71 -1.39
C PRO A 75 21.78 7.03 -2.63
N GLY A 76 21.91 6.26 -3.72
CA GLY A 76 21.11 6.46 -4.93
C GLY A 76 19.60 6.28 -4.69
N ARG A 77 19.21 5.18 -4.03
CA ARG A 77 17.80 4.93 -3.65
C ARG A 77 17.29 5.95 -2.65
N LYS A 78 18.13 6.40 -1.72
CA LYS A 78 17.79 7.47 -0.76
C LYS A 78 17.50 8.79 -1.50
N ARG A 79 18.31 9.15 -2.51
CA ARG A 79 18.02 10.30 -3.36
C ARG A 79 16.72 10.11 -4.14
N ALA A 80 16.50 8.94 -4.73
CA ALA A 80 15.24 8.64 -5.44
C ALA A 80 14.01 8.80 -4.53
N GLN A 81 14.06 8.30 -3.29
CA GLN A 81 12.96 8.48 -2.31
C GLN A 81 12.74 9.96 -1.99
N ALA A 82 13.79 10.74 -1.75
CA ALA A 82 13.67 12.17 -1.49
C ALA A 82 13.03 12.91 -2.69
N ARG A 83 13.48 12.61 -3.91
CA ARG A 83 12.91 13.16 -5.14
C ARG A 83 11.44 12.79 -5.33
N ALA A 84 11.05 11.57 -4.98
CA ALA A 84 9.64 11.14 -5.03
C ALA A 84 8.77 12.00 -4.09
N VAL A 85 9.21 12.20 -2.84
CA VAL A 85 8.50 13.05 -1.87
C VAL A 85 8.43 14.49 -2.36
N GLU A 86 9.51 15.05 -2.91
CA GLU A 86 9.53 16.40 -3.48
C GLU A 86 8.59 16.56 -4.68
N ALA A 87 8.57 15.58 -5.60
CA ALA A 87 7.69 15.59 -6.77
C ALA A 87 6.21 15.53 -6.35
N PHE A 88 5.88 14.67 -5.38
CA PHE A 88 4.55 14.63 -4.81
C PHE A 88 4.20 15.94 -4.08
N ASP A 89 5.12 16.51 -3.29
CA ASP A 89 4.88 17.79 -2.60
C ASP A 89 4.64 18.96 -3.58
N ARG A 90 5.28 18.96 -4.75
CA ARG A 90 4.95 19.91 -5.82
C ARG A 90 3.56 19.65 -6.39
N TRP A 91 3.24 18.39 -6.73
CA TRP A 91 1.95 18.04 -7.32
C TRP A 91 0.79 18.33 -6.38
N ARG A 92 0.91 18.01 -5.09
CA ARG A 92 -0.19 18.07 -4.12
C ARG A 92 -0.67 19.49 -3.78
N ARG A 93 0.12 20.53 -4.11
CA ARG A 93 -0.24 21.93 -3.86
C ARG A 93 -1.59 22.26 -4.51
N ASP A 94 -2.40 23.03 -3.79
CA ASP A 94 -3.74 23.47 -4.19
C ASP A 94 -4.77 22.36 -4.42
N ARG A 95 -4.50 21.13 -3.93
CA ARG A 95 -5.41 19.97 -4.06
C ARG A 95 -6.05 19.54 -2.74
N GLY A 96 -5.95 20.39 -1.71
CA GLY A 96 -6.47 20.09 -0.37
C GLY A 96 -5.79 18.89 0.29
N ILE A 97 -4.50 18.68 -0.02
CA ILE A 97 -3.67 17.63 0.55
C ILE A 97 -2.61 18.28 1.46
N GLU A 98 -2.60 17.87 2.72
CA GLU A 98 -1.69 18.41 3.72
C GLU A 98 -0.76 17.32 4.29
N PRO A 99 0.53 17.61 4.49
CA PRO A 99 1.42 16.76 5.26
C PRO A 99 1.11 16.91 6.75
N GLU A 100 0.98 15.79 7.45
CA GLU A 100 0.81 15.74 8.91
C GLU A 100 1.83 14.78 9.52
N ALA A 101 2.13 14.95 10.81
CA ALA A 101 2.95 14.04 11.59
C ALA A 101 2.08 13.35 12.64
N VAL A 102 2.22 12.03 12.75
CA VAL A 102 1.54 11.20 13.74
C VAL A 102 2.59 10.59 14.65
N ALA A 103 2.50 10.83 15.95
CA ALA A 103 3.41 10.23 16.93
C ALA A 103 2.97 8.78 17.21
N VAL A 104 3.81 7.81 16.84
CA VAL A 104 3.62 6.39 17.10
C VAL A 104 4.72 5.94 18.05
N ASP A 105 4.36 5.51 19.27
CA ASP A 105 5.33 5.16 20.32
C ASP A 105 6.41 6.23 20.55
N GLY A 106 6.02 7.51 20.41
CA GLY A 106 6.90 8.68 20.57
C GLY A 106 7.76 9.03 19.35
N VAL A 107 7.57 8.35 18.22
CA VAL A 107 8.28 8.62 16.96
C VAL A 107 7.33 9.23 15.94
N ASP A 108 7.71 10.35 15.34
CA ASP A 108 6.91 11.01 14.30
C ASP A 108 6.95 10.22 12.99
N VAL A 109 5.76 9.85 12.52
CA VAL A 109 5.52 9.24 11.21
C VAL A 109 4.77 10.24 10.34
N ARG A 110 5.34 10.55 9.17
CA ARG A 110 4.71 11.47 8.22
C ARG A 110 3.61 10.78 7.43
N VAL A 111 2.46 11.45 7.30
CA VAL A 111 1.31 11.00 6.50
C VAL A 111 0.81 12.12 5.59
N TRP A 112 0.08 11.76 4.53
CA TRP A 112 -0.64 12.71 3.69
C TRP A 112 -2.12 12.67 4.02
N THR A 113 -2.75 13.83 4.18
CA THR A 113 -4.14 13.92 4.64
C THR A 113 -4.99 14.80 3.74
N THR A 114 -6.31 14.62 3.81
CA THR A 114 -7.31 15.47 3.16
C THR A 114 -8.64 15.43 3.91
N GLY A 115 -9.51 16.42 3.72
CA GLY A 115 -10.87 16.39 4.23
C GLY A 115 -11.02 16.43 5.77
N LEU A 116 -9.94 16.73 6.51
CA LEU A 116 -9.95 16.91 7.95
C LEU A 116 -10.66 18.23 8.32
N SER A 117 -11.57 18.20 9.30
CA SER A 117 -12.30 19.39 9.79
C SER A 117 -12.79 19.19 11.23
N ARG A 118 -12.62 20.22 12.06
CA ARG A 118 -13.17 20.25 13.44
C ARG A 118 -14.67 20.53 13.43
N GLU A 119 -15.11 21.36 12.49
CA GLU A 119 -16.46 21.88 12.39
C GLU A 119 -17.41 20.89 11.72
N ALA A 120 -16.90 20.12 10.76
CA ALA A 120 -17.65 19.13 9.99
C ALA A 120 -16.85 17.82 9.85
N PRO A 121 -16.61 17.09 10.96
CA PRO A 121 -15.80 15.87 10.94
C PRO A 121 -16.46 14.78 10.08
N ARG A 122 -15.65 14.18 9.21
CA ARG A 122 -16.04 13.12 8.25
C ARG A 122 -15.56 11.75 8.73
N PRO A 123 -16.17 10.63 8.30
CA PRO A 123 -15.62 9.30 8.57
C PRO A 123 -14.21 9.21 7.98
N LEU A 124 -13.35 8.43 8.62
CA LEU A 124 -11.94 8.35 8.26
C LEU A 124 -11.70 7.17 7.32
N LEU A 125 -10.99 7.41 6.22
CA LEU A 125 -10.40 6.37 5.39
C LEU A 125 -8.88 6.41 5.55
N VAL A 126 -8.30 5.32 6.01
CA VAL A 126 -6.83 5.15 6.06
C VAL A 126 -6.40 4.22 4.93
N VAL A 127 -5.50 4.71 4.08
CA VAL A 127 -4.94 3.97 2.94
C VAL A 127 -3.48 3.61 3.23
N VAL A 128 -3.13 2.34 3.12
CA VAL A 128 -1.76 1.84 3.33
C VAL A 128 -1.40 0.81 2.27
N GLY A 129 -0.26 1.00 1.60
CA GLY A 129 0.26 0.05 0.62
C GLY A 129 1.03 -1.12 1.24
N GLY A 130 1.48 -2.05 0.39
CA GLY A 130 2.31 -3.18 0.81
C GLY A 130 3.76 -2.81 1.13
N LEU A 131 4.60 -3.83 1.33
CA LEU A 131 6.01 -3.71 1.77
C LEU A 131 6.87 -2.77 0.92
N GLN A 132 6.54 -2.62 -0.36
CA GLN A 132 7.32 -1.85 -1.33
C GLN A 132 6.57 -0.58 -1.77
N SER A 133 5.46 -0.22 -1.11
CA SER A 133 4.57 0.86 -1.54
C SER A 133 4.63 2.04 -0.57
N PRO A 134 5.35 3.12 -0.89
CA PRO A 134 5.33 4.31 -0.06
C PRO A 134 3.98 5.00 -0.18
N LYS A 135 3.70 5.88 0.78
CA LYS A 135 2.45 6.66 0.79
C LYS A 135 2.28 7.51 -0.46
N GLU A 136 3.35 8.03 -1.09
CA GLU A 136 3.24 8.84 -2.31
C GLU A 136 2.68 8.06 -3.52
N LEU A 137 2.77 6.72 -3.51
CA LEU A 137 2.14 5.89 -4.55
C LEU A 137 0.60 5.96 -4.49
N TRP A 138 0.05 6.12 -3.29
CA TRP A 138 -1.39 6.08 -3.03
C TRP A 138 -2.00 7.46 -2.80
N ALA A 139 -1.22 8.42 -2.30
CA ALA A 139 -1.67 9.77 -1.98
C ALA A 139 -2.38 10.53 -3.13
N PRO A 140 -2.12 10.26 -4.43
CA PRO A 140 -2.93 10.83 -5.52
C PRO A 140 -4.44 10.49 -5.46
N ILE A 141 -4.86 9.50 -4.66
CA ILE A 141 -6.29 9.18 -4.46
C ILE A 141 -7.00 10.18 -3.53
N LEU A 142 -6.27 10.96 -2.73
CA LEU A 142 -6.83 11.80 -1.67
C LEU A 142 -7.90 12.80 -2.17
N PRO A 143 -7.74 13.52 -3.29
CA PRO A 143 -8.78 14.43 -3.77
C PRO A 143 -10.11 13.68 -4.01
N ARG A 144 -10.04 12.48 -4.58
CA ARG A 144 -11.21 11.63 -4.79
C ARG A 144 -11.82 11.17 -3.47
N VAL A 145 -11.01 10.88 -2.44
CA VAL A 145 -11.51 10.54 -1.10
C VAL A 145 -12.29 11.71 -0.49
N ALA A 146 -11.76 12.93 -0.63
CA ALA A 146 -12.44 14.14 -0.15
C ALA A 146 -13.77 14.41 -0.87
N ASP A 147 -13.81 14.18 -2.20
CA ASP A 147 -15.02 14.30 -3.02
C ASP A 147 -16.11 13.30 -2.63
N LEU A 148 -15.71 12.14 -2.09
CA LEU A 148 -16.62 11.11 -1.57
C LEU A 148 -17.11 11.40 -0.14
N GLY A 149 -16.84 12.58 0.41
CA GLY A 149 -17.30 12.97 1.74
C GLY A 149 -16.56 12.31 2.90
N LEU A 150 -15.36 11.76 2.65
CA LEU A 150 -14.50 11.16 3.66
C LEU A 150 -13.36 12.12 4.07
N ALA A 151 -12.85 11.95 5.28
CA ALA A 151 -11.51 12.38 5.64
C ALA A 151 -10.54 11.27 5.22
N GLY A 152 -9.42 11.63 4.58
CA GLY A 152 -8.46 10.66 4.06
C GLY A 152 -7.10 10.81 4.73
N VAL A 153 -6.48 9.68 5.05
CA VAL A 153 -5.08 9.58 5.48
C VAL A 153 -4.40 8.53 4.60
N VAL A 154 -3.30 8.87 3.97
CA VAL A 154 -2.40 7.89 3.34
C VAL A 154 -1.12 7.79 4.16
N ALA A 155 -0.86 6.59 4.63
CA ALA A 155 0.33 6.22 5.38
C ALA A 155 1.07 5.07 4.67
N GLU A 156 2.15 4.61 5.29
CA GLU A 156 2.98 3.51 4.79
C GLU A 156 3.39 2.60 5.93
N LEU A 157 3.68 1.33 5.64
CA LEU A 157 4.10 0.36 6.65
C LEU A 157 5.38 0.81 7.38
N PRO A 158 5.60 0.37 8.62
CA PRO A 158 6.86 0.57 9.32
C PRO A 158 8.08 0.19 8.45
N GLY A 159 9.05 1.09 8.36
CA GLY A 159 10.27 0.93 7.57
C GLY A 159 10.13 1.28 6.08
N VAL A 160 8.91 1.53 5.58
CA VAL A 160 8.68 1.90 4.17
C VAL A 160 8.79 3.42 4.01
N GLY A 161 9.46 3.86 2.95
CA GLY A 161 9.50 5.28 2.56
C GLY A 161 10.12 6.18 3.62
N GLU A 162 9.32 7.08 4.20
CA GLU A 162 9.75 7.98 5.27
C GLU A 162 9.44 7.43 6.67
N ASN A 163 8.81 6.26 6.80
CA ASN A 163 8.42 5.70 8.10
C ASN A 163 9.63 5.06 8.82
N PRO A 164 10.12 5.65 9.93
CA PRO A 164 11.34 5.21 10.61
C PRO A 164 11.15 4.00 11.54
N LEU A 165 9.90 3.57 11.74
CA LEU A 165 9.57 2.47 12.64
C LEU A 165 10.11 1.13 12.13
N ARG A 166 10.18 0.14 13.03
CA ARG A 166 10.49 -1.24 12.67
C ARG A 166 9.19 -1.98 12.36
N TYR A 167 9.19 -2.82 11.33
CA TYR A 167 8.07 -3.72 11.08
C TYR A 167 8.17 -4.93 11.99
N ASP A 168 7.33 -4.97 13.03
CA ASP A 168 7.13 -6.13 13.88
C ASP A 168 5.64 -6.44 14.03
N TRP A 169 5.29 -7.45 14.81
CA TRP A 169 3.90 -7.87 15.02
C TRP A 169 3.00 -6.75 15.58
N GLU A 170 3.56 -5.90 16.44
CA GLU A 170 2.79 -4.95 17.24
C GLU A 170 2.74 -3.56 16.60
N THR A 171 3.82 -3.12 15.98
CA THR A 171 3.97 -1.75 15.50
C THR A 171 2.90 -1.33 14.48
N PRO A 172 2.50 -2.16 13.50
CA PRO A 172 1.49 -1.77 12.50
C PRO A 172 0.11 -1.45 13.10
N HIS A 173 -0.40 -2.26 14.02
CA HIS A 173 -1.71 -1.99 14.61
C HIS A 173 -1.65 -0.77 15.54
N ARG A 174 -0.53 -0.56 16.26
CA ARG A 174 -0.32 0.67 17.05
C ARG A 174 -0.26 1.91 16.17
N GLN A 175 0.40 1.81 15.01
CA GLN A 175 0.41 2.90 14.03
C GLN A 175 -1.01 3.23 13.55
N PHE A 176 -1.85 2.23 13.24
CA PHE A 176 -3.25 2.48 12.92
C PHE A 176 -3.95 3.20 14.07
N SER A 177 -3.93 2.66 15.30
CA SER A 177 -4.58 3.32 16.44
C SER A 177 -4.07 4.74 16.71
N ALA A 178 -2.77 4.98 16.56
CA ALA A 178 -2.17 6.32 16.70
C ALA A 178 -2.64 7.31 15.63
N ILE A 179 -2.86 6.86 14.39
CA ILE A 179 -3.49 7.69 13.33
C ILE A 179 -4.91 8.08 13.75
N LEU A 180 -5.69 7.14 14.27
CA LEU A 180 -7.07 7.41 14.73
C LEU A 180 -7.08 8.35 15.94
N ASP A 181 -6.09 8.27 16.83
CA ASP A 181 -5.95 9.17 17.97
C ASP A 181 -5.57 10.59 17.52
N ALA A 182 -4.59 10.72 16.62
CA ALA A 182 -4.06 11.99 16.13
C ALA A 182 -5.09 12.86 15.39
N PHE A 183 -6.12 12.22 14.82
CA PHE A 183 -7.16 12.91 14.04
C PHE A 183 -8.56 12.83 14.67
N ALA A 184 -8.69 12.34 15.92
CA ALA A 184 -9.98 12.20 16.61
C ALA A 184 -10.77 13.51 16.76
N ASP A 185 -10.09 14.64 16.71
CA ASP A 185 -10.67 15.99 16.83
C ASP A 185 -10.98 16.65 15.48
N ARG A 186 -10.59 16.02 14.37
CA ARG A 186 -10.77 16.52 12.98
C ARG A 186 -11.44 15.51 12.05
N ALA A 187 -11.79 14.32 12.54
CA ALA A 187 -12.48 13.26 11.82
C ALA A 187 -13.32 12.42 12.79
N ARG A 188 -14.34 11.74 12.26
CA ARG A 188 -15.14 10.74 12.98
C ARG A 188 -14.37 9.43 13.05
N THR A 189 -13.35 9.37 13.89
CA THR A 189 -12.45 8.20 13.91
C THR A 189 -13.11 6.94 14.46
N ALA A 190 -14.24 7.03 15.17
CA ALA A 190 -15.12 5.90 15.50
C ALA A 190 -15.83 5.27 14.27
N GLU A 191 -15.75 5.92 13.11
CA GLU A 191 -16.22 5.45 11.81
C GLU A 191 -15.03 5.35 10.84
N THR A 192 -14.02 4.53 11.19
CA THR A 192 -12.83 4.36 10.34
C THR A 192 -12.94 3.15 9.41
N TYR A 193 -12.52 3.31 8.16
CA TYR A 193 -12.38 2.26 7.16
C TYR A 193 -10.92 2.15 6.73
N LEU A 194 -10.43 0.93 6.57
CA LEU A 194 -9.06 0.68 6.13
C LEU A 194 -9.06 0.18 4.68
N LEU A 195 -8.28 0.83 3.82
CA LEU A 195 -7.95 0.33 2.48
C LEU A 195 -6.47 -0.05 2.48
N ALA A 196 -6.17 -1.34 2.60
CA ALA A 196 -4.82 -1.80 2.91
C ALA A 196 -4.40 -2.98 2.04
N SER A 197 -3.34 -2.81 1.25
CA SER A 197 -2.88 -3.80 0.26
C SER A 197 -1.71 -4.64 0.78
N GLY A 198 -1.62 -5.90 0.35
CA GLY A 198 -0.56 -6.82 0.73
C GLY A 198 -0.47 -7.00 2.24
N PHE A 199 0.75 -6.91 2.76
CA PHE A 199 1.05 -6.98 4.18
C PHE A 199 0.38 -5.89 5.03
N ALA A 200 -0.01 -4.76 4.45
CA ALA A 200 -0.82 -3.79 5.17
C ALA A 200 -2.25 -4.30 5.38
N GLY A 201 -2.78 -5.15 4.48
CA GLY A 201 -4.06 -5.81 4.66
C GLY A 201 -4.05 -6.78 5.84
N HIS A 202 -2.98 -7.57 6.00
CA HIS A 202 -2.75 -8.39 7.21
C HIS A 202 -2.77 -7.52 8.48
N ALA A 203 -1.98 -6.45 8.49
CA ALA A 203 -1.92 -5.52 9.61
C ALA A 203 -3.27 -4.81 9.88
N ALA A 204 -4.04 -4.51 8.84
CA ALA A 204 -5.37 -3.90 8.95
C ALA A 204 -6.39 -4.85 9.57
N ILE A 205 -6.35 -6.14 9.22
CA ILE A 205 -7.17 -7.17 9.86
C ILE A 205 -6.80 -7.27 11.36
N LEU A 206 -5.51 -7.35 11.68
CA LEU A 206 -5.03 -7.36 13.06
C LEU A 206 -5.47 -6.10 13.83
N ALA A 207 -5.41 -4.93 13.19
CA ALA A 207 -5.89 -3.68 13.79
C ALA A 207 -7.39 -3.70 14.05
N ALA A 208 -8.20 -4.22 13.10
CA ALA A 208 -9.65 -4.33 13.25
C ALA A 208 -10.07 -5.26 14.40
N LEU A 209 -9.25 -6.27 14.72
CA LEU A 209 -9.45 -7.14 15.89
C LEU A 209 -9.22 -6.40 17.23
N ARG A 210 -8.35 -5.39 17.22
CA ARG A 210 -7.86 -4.74 18.44
C ARG A 210 -8.46 -3.35 18.68
N ASP A 211 -8.98 -2.70 17.64
CA ASP A 211 -9.50 -1.34 17.71
C ASP A 211 -10.95 -1.25 17.17
N PRO A 212 -11.96 -1.11 18.06
CA PRO A 212 -13.38 -1.16 17.68
C PRO A 212 -13.85 0.05 16.86
N ARG A 213 -12.98 1.08 16.72
CA ARG A 213 -13.21 2.25 15.88
C ARG A 213 -13.11 1.93 14.39
N ILE A 214 -12.40 0.86 14.03
CA ILE A 214 -12.36 0.34 12.68
C ILE A 214 -13.69 -0.37 12.39
N ARG A 215 -14.33 -0.02 11.28
CA ARG A 215 -15.68 -0.45 10.88
C ARG A 215 -15.69 -1.23 9.57
N GLY A 216 -14.53 -1.46 8.95
CA GLY A 216 -14.40 -2.27 7.75
C GLY A 216 -12.98 -2.26 7.19
N VAL A 217 -12.62 -3.35 6.52
CA VAL A 217 -11.32 -3.51 5.86
C VAL A 217 -11.53 -3.93 4.42
N VAL A 218 -10.95 -3.17 3.51
CA VAL A 218 -10.81 -3.49 2.09
C VAL A 218 -9.34 -3.78 1.82
N GLY A 219 -9.03 -4.96 1.31
CA GLY A 219 -7.65 -5.37 1.02
C GLY A 219 -7.45 -5.92 -0.39
N ASN A 220 -6.20 -6.00 -0.79
CA ASN A 220 -5.78 -6.64 -2.04
C ASN A 220 -4.55 -7.51 -1.75
N GLY A 221 -4.67 -8.82 -1.91
CA GLY A 221 -3.53 -9.71 -1.72
C GLY A 221 -2.97 -9.82 -0.29
N PRO A 222 -3.75 -9.79 0.82
CA PRO A 222 -3.13 -9.92 2.14
C PRO A 222 -2.67 -11.36 2.44
N PRO A 223 -1.42 -11.57 2.91
CA PRO A 223 -1.05 -12.83 3.53
C PRO A 223 -1.77 -12.98 4.87
N VAL A 224 -2.16 -14.20 5.26
CA VAL A 224 -2.94 -14.46 6.47
C VAL A 224 -2.37 -15.59 7.31
N ASP A 225 -2.01 -16.73 6.73
CA ASP A 225 -1.57 -17.90 7.51
C ASP A 225 -0.48 -18.71 6.81
N THR A 226 -0.82 -19.32 5.67
CA THR A 226 0.03 -20.21 4.88
C THR A 226 1.29 -19.49 4.43
N PHE A 227 1.20 -18.20 4.10
CA PHE A 227 2.37 -17.39 3.77
C PHE A 227 3.46 -17.46 4.85
N PHE A 228 3.04 -17.43 6.13
CA PHE A 228 3.95 -17.38 7.28
C PHE A 228 4.41 -18.78 7.72
N THR A 229 3.70 -19.84 7.34
CA THR A 229 3.90 -21.19 7.88
C THR A 229 4.41 -22.22 6.88
N ASP A 230 4.23 -22.01 5.57
CA ASP A 230 4.65 -22.98 4.54
C ASP A 230 6.07 -22.70 4.01
N PRO A 231 7.09 -23.48 4.43
CA PRO A 231 8.47 -23.28 3.97
C PRO A 231 8.66 -23.60 2.49
N VAL A 232 7.82 -24.43 1.88
CA VAL A 232 7.91 -24.77 0.44
C VAL A 232 7.49 -23.56 -0.39
N TRP A 233 6.39 -22.91 -0.02
CA TRP A 233 5.98 -21.66 -0.65
C TRP A 233 7.04 -20.57 -0.45
N GLN A 234 7.53 -20.39 0.79
CA GLN A 234 8.53 -19.38 1.13
C GLN A 234 9.85 -19.54 0.36
N ALA A 235 10.24 -20.78 0.03
CA ALA A 235 11.40 -21.07 -0.78
C ALA A 235 11.25 -20.60 -2.24
N GLY A 236 10.01 -20.51 -2.75
CA GLY A 236 9.67 -20.06 -4.10
C GLY A 236 9.41 -18.56 -4.23
N LEU A 237 9.37 -17.81 -3.12
CA LEU A 237 9.10 -16.37 -3.14
C LEU A 237 10.19 -15.59 -3.91
N PRO A 238 9.81 -14.50 -4.60
CA PRO A 238 10.75 -13.52 -5.13
C PRO A 238 11.76 -13.07 -4.08
N ARG A 239 13.02 -12.94 -4.49
CA ARG A 239 14.11 -12.53 -3.60
C ARG A 239 13.86 -11.13 -3.06
N SER A 240 13.38 -10.22 -3.90
CA SER A 240 12.99 -8.87 -3.48
C SER A 240 11.98 -8.86 -2.33
N THR A 241 11.02 -9.79 -2.27
CA THR A 241 10.05 -9.89 -1.17
C THR A 241 10.74 -10.28 0.14
N ARG A 242 11.60 -11.31 0.09
CA ARG A 242 12.40 -11.74 1.25
C ARG A 242 13.31 -10.63 1.76
N ASP A 243 14.08 -10.02 0.86
CA ASP A 243 15.05 -8.97 1.19
C ASP A 243 14.33 -7.71 1.72
N THR A 244 13.14 -7.39 1.20
CA THR A 244 12.30 -6.29 1.73
C THR A 244 11.79 -6.61 3.13
N LEU A 245 11.24 -7.80 3.37
CA LEU A 245 10.81 -8.21 4.71
C LEU A 245 11.97 -8.14 5.71
N ALA A 246 13.15 -8.64 5.32
CA ALA A 246 14.36 -8.60 6.13
C ALA A 246 14.74 -7.16 6.49
N HIS A 247 14.71 -6.26 5.50
CA HIS A 247 14.99 -4.84 5.70
C HIS A 247 14.00 -4.19 6.69
N LEU A 248 12.69 -4.35 6.46
CA LEU A 248 11.65 -3.72 7.27
C LEU A 248 11.61 -4.26 8.71
N THR A 249 11.79 -5.57 8.85
CA THR A 249 11.82 -6.24 10.16
C THR A 249 13.17 -6.11 10.86
N ARG A 250 14.22 -5.64 10.18
CA ARG A 250 15.60 -5.56 10.68
C ARG A 250 16.13 -6.92 11.15
N VAL A 251 15.79 -7.96 10.41
CA VAL A 251 16.22 -9.35 10.62
C VAL A 251 17.03 -9.81 9.40
N PRO A 252 18.05 -10.67 9.54
CA PRO A 252 18.74 -11.25 8.39
C PRO A 252 17.78 -11.96 7.43
N ALA A 253 18.05 -11.90 6.11
CA ALA A 253 17.15 -12.44 5.09
C ALA A 253 16.97 -13.96 5.19
N GLU A 254 17.98 -14.66 5.69
CA GLU A 254 17.98 -16.09 5.99
C GLU A 254 17.12 -16.48 7.21
N GLU A 255 16.87 -15.53 8.11
CA GLU A 255 16.11 -15.74 9.36
C GLU A 255 14.69 -15.16 9.29
N VAL A 256 14.37 -14.39 8.24
CA VAL A 256 13.14 -13.59 8.21
C VAL A 256 11.87 -14.43 8.31
N PHE A 257 11.77 -15.58 7.63
CA PHE A 257 10.56 -16.40 7.70
C PHE A 257 10.44 -17.16 9.03
N GLU A 258 11.57 -17.47 9.68
CA GLU A 258 11.53 -17.98 11.06
C GLU A 258 10.98 -16.91 12.00
N HIS A 259 11.44 -15.66 11.85
CA HIS A 259 10.96 -14.53 12.64
C HIS A 259 9.46 -14.24 12.45
N LEU A 260 8.94 -14.48 11.25
CA LEU A 260 7.53 -14.25 10.89
C LEU A 260 6.61 -15.44 11.21
N ARG A 261 7.13 -16.57 11.70
CA ARG A 261 6.36 -17.82 11.86
C ARG A 261 5.17 -17.68 12.81
N ASP A 262 5.25 -16.76 13.77
CA ASP A 262 4.19 -16.51 14.75
C ASP A 262 3.23 -15.38 14.34
N TRP A 263 3.30 -14.92 13.09
CA TRP A 263 2.43 -13.87 12.54
C TRP A 263 1.14 -14.34 11.83
N PRO A 264 0.82 -15.64 11.68
CA PRO A 264 -0.49 -16.04 11.20
C PRO A 264 -1.65 -15.41 11.98
N LEU A 265 -2.73 -15.09 11.26
CA LEU A 265 -4.05 -14.88 11.84
C LEU A 265 -4.82 -16.20 11.75
N GLY A 266 -5.10 -16.79 12.90
CA GLY A 266 -5.78 -18.08 13.00
C GLY A 266 -7.25 -18.00 12.58
N GLU A 267 -7.89 -19.16 12.44
CA GLU A 267 -9.31 -19.24 12.12
C GLU A 267 -10.19 -18.56 13.19
N ASP A 268 -9.81 -18.66 14.47
CA ASP A 268 -10.54 -18.02 15.57
C ASP A 268 -10.39 -16.49 15.53
N ASP A 269 -9.21 -15.98 15.15
CA ASP A 269 -9.01 -14.54 14.92
C ASP A 269 -9.96 -14.05 13.82
N LEU A 270 -9.95 -14.71 12.67
CA LEU A 270 -10.79 -14.33 11.52
C LEU A 270 -12.29 -14.43 11.84
N ARG A 271 -12.73 -15.46 12.59
CA ARG A 271 -14.13 -15.61 13.03
C ARG A 271 -14.55 -14.56 14.07
N SER A 272 -13.60 -14.01 14.82
CA SER A 272 -13.88 -12.98 15.82
C SER A 272 -14.03 -11.57 15.22
N LEU A 273 -13.68 -11.38 13.94
CA LEU A 273 -13.93 -10.13 13.23
C LEU A 273 -15.43 -9.85 13.15
N THR A 274 -15.82 -8.69 13.69
CA THR A 274 -17.22 -8.21 13.67
C THR A 274 -17.47 -7.15 12.61
N VAL A 275 -16.46 -6.85 11.80
CA VAL A 275 -16.50 -5.83 10.75
C VAL A 275 -16.51 -6.48 9.36
N PRO A 276 -17.15 -5.85 8.37
CA PRO A 276 -17.12 -6.35 7.00
C PRO A 276 -15.71 -6.38 6.41
N LEU A 277 -15.40 -7.46 5.70
CA LEU A 277 -14.19 -7.63 4.89
C LEU A 277 -14.53 -7.62 3.40
N ALA A 278 -13.72 -6.93 2.63
CA ALA A 278 -13.71 -7.04 1.17
C ALA A 278 -12.27 -7.25 0.69
N MET A 279 -12.02 -8.28 -0.12
CA MET A 279 -10.69 -8.63 -0.60
C MET A 279 -10.65 -8.75 -2.12
N VAL A 280 -9.57 -8.25 -2.72
CA VAL A 280 -9.12 -8.64 -4.05
C VAL A 280 -8.06 -9.72 -3.92
N THR A 281 -8.13 -10.73 -4.77
CA THR A 281 -7.12 -11.79 -4.90
C THR A 281 -6.70 -11.98 -6.35
N ALA A 282 -5.48 -12.47 -6.54
CA ALA A 282 -4.88 -12.76 -7.83
C ALA A 282 -4.74 -14.27 -8.01
N ARG A 283 -5.22 -14.82 -9.13
CA ARG A 283 -5.16 -16.27 -9.41
C ARG A 283 -3.75 -16.79 -9.59
N ARG A 284 -2.84 -15.93 -10.05
CA ARG A 284 -1.43 -16.23 -10.32
C ARG A 284 -0.51 -15.49 -9.35
N ASP A 285 -1.00 -15.22 -8.14
CA ASP A 285 -0.24 -14.55 -7.09
C ASP A 285 1.01 -15.37 -6.73
N GLU A 286 2.17 -14.77 -6.99
CA GLU A 286 3.49 -15.33 -6.73
C GLU A 286 3.99 -15.04 -5.30
N ILE A 287 3.25 -14.24 -4.53
CA ILE A 287 3.59 -13.82 -3.17
C ILE A 287 2.69 -14.52 -2.14
N VAL A 288 1.38 -14.47 -2.33
CA VAL A 288 0.39 -14.96 -1.36
C VAL A 288 -0.18 -16.30 -1.82
N PRO A 289 -0.08 -17.36 -1.00
CA PRO A 289 -0.63 -18.67 -1.35
C PRO A 289 -2.16 -18.60 -1.52
N PRO A 290 -2.74 -19.36 -2.47
CA PRO A 290 -4.20 -19.43 -2.65
C PRO A 290 -4.93 -19.91 -1.37
N PHE A 291 -4.26 -20.74 -0.56
CA PHE A 291 -4.80 -21.27 0.69
C PHE A 291 -5.10 -20.18 1.74
N ASP A 292 -4.44 -19.02 1.68
CA ASP A 292 -4.78 -17.90 2.58
C ASP A 292 -6.19 -17.38 2.29
N PHE A 293 -6.57 -17.28 1.02
CA PHE A 293 -7.91 -16.83 0.64
C PHE A 293 -8.98 -17.87 0.94
N ASP A 294 -8.68 -19.16 0.80
CA ASP A 294 -9.59 -20.22 1.23
C ASP A 294 -9.88 -20.15 2.73
N ARG A 295 -8.86 -19.85 3.55
CA ARG A 295 -9.04 -19.65 5.00
C ARG A 295 -9.90 -18.44 5.32
N ILE A 296 -9.63 -17.27 4.71
CA ILE A 296 -10.47 -16.08 4.91
C ILE A 296 -11.91 -16.39 4.51
N ARG A 297 -12.13 -16.99 3.35
CA ARG A 297 -13.46 -17.33 2.84
C ARG A 297 -14.22 -18.30 3.75
N CYS A 298 -13.55 -19.29 4.32
CA CYS A 298 -14.16 -20.23 5.26
C CYS A 298 -14.49 -19.58 6.61
N ALA A 299 -13.62 -18.71 7.12
CA ALA A 299 -13.78 -18.09 8.43
C ALA A 299 -14.73 -16.88 8.43
N THR A 300 -14.91 -16.22 7.28
CA THR A 300 -15.70 -14.98 7.13
C THR A 300 -16.80 -15.13 6.07
N PRO A 301 -17.99 -15.67 6.43
CA PRO A 301 -19.07 -15.94 5.49
C PRO A 301 -19.60 -14.72 4.72
N GLU A 302 -19.44 -13.51 5.28
CA GLU A 302 -19.86 -12.25 4.67
C GLU A 302 -18.78 -11.60 3.78
N LEU A 303 -17.64 -12.28 3.58
CA LEU A 303 -16.54 -11.81 2.74
C LEU A 303 -17.04 -11.42 1.34
N ARG A 304 -16.68 -10.22 0.90
CA ARG A 304 -16.76 -9.81 -0.50
C ARG A 304 -15.42 -10.09 -1.16
N LEU A 305 -15.39 -11.01 -2.12
CA LEU A 305 -14.18 -11.40 -2.82
C LEU A 305 -14.31 -11.09 -4.31
N VAL A 306 -13.30 -10.42 -4.86
CA VAL A 306 -13.07 -10.33 -6.31
C VAL A 306 -11.76 -11.04 -6.62
N GLU A 307 -11.84 -12.04 -7.50
CA GLU A 307 -10.67 -12.77 -7.99
C GLU A 307 -10.33 -12.28 -9.40
N GLN A 308 -9.07 -11.92 -9.62
CA GLN A 308 -8.54 -11.46 -10.89
C GLN A 308 -7.57 -12.49 -11.46
N ASP A 309 -7.65 -12.76 -12.77
CA ASP A 309 -6.63 -13.56 -13.46
C ASP A 309 -5.38 -12.70 -13.75
N ASP A 310 -4.66 -12.40 -12.69
CA ASP A 310 -3.47 -11.56 -12.69
C ASP A 310 -2.42 -12.08 -11.70
N VAL A 311 -1.26 -11.41 -11.66
CA VAL A 311 -0.20 -11.58 -10.66
C VAL A 311 -0.47 -10.73 -9.40
N HIS A 312 0.39 -10.84 -8.39
CA HIS A 312 0.24 -10.12 -7.12
C HIS A 312 -0.04 -8.62 -7.33
N GLY A 313 -0.97 -8.07 -6.55
CA GLY A 313 -1.35 -6.65 -6.64
C GLY A 313 -2.17 -6.28 -7.88
N THR A 314 -2.48 -7.23 -8.78
CA THR A 314 -3.40 -7.08 -9.93
C THR A 314 -3.09 -5.90 -10.86
N PRO A 315 -1.83 -5.74 -11.31
CA PRO A 315 -1.38 -4.54 -12.03
C PRO A 315 -2.13 -4.29 -13.36
N SER A 316 -2.53 -5.35 -14.07
CA SER A 316 -3.27 -5.22 -15.34
C SER A 316 -4.72 -4.79 -15.14
N ARG A 317 -5.23 -4.85 -13.90
CA ARG A 317 -6.61 -4.55 -13.51
C ARG A 317 -6.72 -3.40 -12.51
N LEU A 318 -5.69 -2.55 -12.41
CA LEU A 318 -5.64 -1.48 -11.40
C LEU A 318 -6.83 -0.52 -11.44
N ALA A 319 -7.34 -0.16 -12.62
CA ALA A 319 -8.52 0.70 -12.74
C ALA A 319 -9.76 0.04 -12.12
N GLU A 320 -9.98 -1.23 -12.44
CA GLU A 320 -11.08 -2.04 -11.89
C GLU A 320 -10.95 -2.20 -10.38
N VAL A 321 -9.77 -2.59 -9.91
CA VAL A 321 -9.51 -2.82 -8.49
C VAL A 321 -9.64 -1.55 -7.67
N ARG A 322 -9.21 -0.39 -8.19
CA ARG A 322 -9.40 0.91 -7.52
C ARG A 322 -10.88 1.29 -7.41
N ALA A 323 -11.62 1.18 -8.52
CA ALA A 323 -13.06 1.49 -8.53
C ALA A 323 -13.83 0.57 -7.58
N TRP A 324 -13.56 -0.73 -7.64
CA TRP A 324 -14.17 -1.72 -6.75
C TRP A 324 -13.81 -1.47 -5.28
N SER A 325 -12.56 -1.16 -4.97
CA SER A 325 -12.13 -0.96 -3.58
C SER A 325 -12.80 0.25 -2.94
N LEU A 326 -12.86 1.39 -3.63
CA LEU A 326 -13.56 2.58 -3.14
C LEU A 326 -15.07 2.32 -3.00
N ARG A 327 -15.66 1.58 -3.94
CA ARG A 327 -17.07 1.17 -3.88
C ARG A 327 -17.35 0.35 -2.63
N GLU A 328 -16.48 -0.60 -2.29
CA GLU A 328 -16.63 -1.41 -1.09
C GLU A 328 -16.47 -0.59 0.20
N VAL A 329 -15.56 0.39 0.24
CA VAL A 329 -15.49 1.36 1.35
C VAL A 329 -16.83 2.08 1.53
N LEU A 330 -17.42 2.63 0.45
CA LEU A 330 -18.72 3.31 0.56
C LEU A 330 -19.86 2.37 0.92
N ARG A 331 -19.80 1.09 0.52
CA ARG A 331 -20.78 0.08 0.92
C ARG A 331 -20.72 -0.19 2.42
N MET A 332 -19.51 -0.29 2.98
CA MET A 332 -19.30 -0.50 4.41
C MET A 332 -19.69 0.72 5.25
N TRP A 333 -19.68 1.92 4.65
CA TRP A 333 -20.10 3.15 5.32
C TRP A 333 -21.61 3.40 5.23
N PRO A 334 -22.39 3.24 6.32
CA PRO A 334 -23.86 3.35 6.25
C PRO A 334 -24.36 4.73 5.80
N GLY A 335 -23.60 5.79 6.09
CA GLY A 335 -23.95 7.17 5.75
C GLY A 335 -23.46 7.65 4.38
N ALA A 336 -22.90 6.77 3.54
CA ALA A 336 -22.43 7.15 2.22
C ALA A 336 -23.58 7.62 1.30
N ASP A 337 -23.31 8.65 0.50
CA ASP A 337 -24.29 9.18 -0.46
C ASP A 337 -24.70 8.09 -1.48
N PRO A 338 -26.01 7.79 -1.64
CA PRO A 338 -26.48 6.86 -2.65
C PRO A 338 -26.02 7.19 -4.08
N ALA A 339 -25.87 8.47 -4.43
CA ALA A 339 -25.39 8.90 -5.73
C ALA A 339 -23.92 8.55 -5.95
N ASP A 340 -23.08 8.72 -4.93
CA ASP A 340 -21.66 8.35 -4.99
C ASP A 340 -21.48 6.83 -5.12
N ARG A 341 -22.29 6.05 -4.39
CA ARG A 341 -22.33 4.58 -4.52
C ARG A 341 -22.71 4.16 -5.94
N ALA A 342 -23.78 4.74 -6.49
CA ALA A 342 -24.23 4.45 -7.85
C ALA A 342 -23.19 4.83 -8.90
N ARG A 343 -22.49 5.96 -8.71
CA ARG A 343 -21.38 6.38 -9.59
C ARG A 343 -20.23 5.38 -9.57
N LEU A 344 -19.78 4.94 -8.39
CA LEU A 344 -18.69 3.96 -8.29
C LEU A 344 -19.09 2.57 -8.82
N GLU A 345 -20.36 2.17 -8.68
CA GLU A 345 -20.90 0.96 -9.32
C GLU A 345 -20.81 1.06 -10.86
N ALA A 346 -21.22 2.19 -11.43
CA ALA A 346 -21.12 2.43 -12.86
C ALA A 346 -19.67 2.49 -13.35
N GLU A 347 -18.78 3.16 -12.60
CA GLU A 347 -17.34 3.21 -12.88
C GLU A 347 -16.74 1.79 -12.89
N TRP A 348 -17.02 0.97 -11.87
CA TRP A 348 -16.54 -0.41 -11.81
C TRP A 348 -17.08 -1.27 -12.96
N THR A 349 -18.37 -1.14 -13.28
CA THR A 349 -19.00 -1.85 -14.40
C THR A 349 -18.39 -1.50 -15.74
N ALA A 350 -17.93 -0.26 -15.92
CA ALA A 350 -17.35 0.22 -17.18
C ALA A 350 -15.92 -0.30 -17.45
N VAL A 351 -15.19 -0.69 -16.40
CA VAL A 351 -13.78 -1.11 -16.48
C VAL A 351 -13.56 -2.60 -16.27
N ARG A 352 -14.62 -3.33 -15.94
CA ARG A 352 -14.66 -4.79 -15.80
C ARG A 352 -14.88 -5.44 -17.17
#